data_AF-A0A6V8PDV5-F1
#
_entry.id   AF-A0A6V8PDV5-F1
#
_cell.length_a   1.000
_cell.length_b   1.000
_cell.length_c   1.000
_cell.angle_alpha   90.00
_cell.angle_beta   90.00
_cell.angle_gamma   90.00
#
_symmetry.space_group_name_H-M   'P 1'
#
loop_
_entity.id
_entity.type
_entity.pdbx_description
1 polymer ?
#
loop_
_entity_poly.entity_id
_entity_poly.type
_entity_poly.pdbx_seq_one_letter_code
_entity_poly.pdbx_strand_id
1 'polypeptide(L)' 'MTSVGEKNICAVRNVLAVLRIPITGEEVGGSVGRTMKLFVQHGKVVIATVGAEERES' A
#
# COMPACT_ATOMS: atom_id res chain seq x y z
N MET A 1 -4.89 -2.29 -21.42
CA MET A 1 -5.35 -3.34 -20.48
C MET A 1 -4.87 -2.94 -19.10
N THR A 2 -5.76 -2.70 -18.12
CA THR A 2 -5.35 -2.32 -16.76
C THR A 2 -4.67 -3.50 -16.07
N SER A 3 -3.53 -3.23 -15.44
CA SER A 3 -2.76 -4.19 -14.66
C SER A 3 -3.55 -4.72 -13.47
N VAL A 4 -3.15 -5.89 -12.96
CA VAL A 4 -3.72 -6.44 -11.72
C VAL A 4 -3.51 -5.47 -10.55
N GLY A 5 -2.39 -4.74 -10.53
CA GLY A 5 -2.12 -3.70 -9.53
C GLY A 5 -3.17 -2.60 -9.53
N GLU A 6 -3.50 -2.03 -10.69
CA GLU A 6 -4.52 -0.99 -10.81
C GLU A 6 -5.92 -1.48 -10.40
N LYS A 7 -6.25 -2.74 -10.70
CA LYS A 7 -7.51 -3.36 -10.26
C LYS A 7 -7.57 -3.48 -8.74
N ASN A 8 -6.48 -3.91 -8.10
CA ASN A 8 -6.40 -4.03 -6.64
C ASN A 8 -6.53 -2.67 -5.96
N ILE A 9 -5.85 -1.63 -6.51
CA ILE A 9 -5.94 -0.26 -6.00
C ILE A 9 -7.40 0.23 -6.02
N CYS A 10 -8.11 0.05 -7.15
CA CYS A 10 -9.52 0.42 -7.23
C CYS A 10 -10.41 -0.34 -6.25
N ALA A 11 -10.21 -1.66 -6.12
CA ALA A 11 -11.01 -2.48 -5.20
C ALA A 11 -10.83 -2.04 -3.75
N VAL A 12 -9.59 -1.77 -3.31
CA VAL A 12 -9.30 -1.32 -1.95
C VAL A 12 -9.92 0.05 -1.67
N ARG A 13 -9.76 1.02 -2.60
CA ARG A 13 -10.37 2.35 -2.45
C ARG A 13 -11.89 2.27 -2.29
N ASN A 14 -12.54 1.43 -3.08
CA ASN A 14 -14.00 1.24 -2.98
C ASN A 14 -14.41 0.68 -1.60
N VAL A 15 -13.70 -0.33 -1.10
CA VAL A 15 -13.99 -0.91 0.22
C VAL A 15 -13.78 0.11 1.34
N LEU A 16 -12.67 0.86 1.32
CA LEU A 16 -12.39 1.88 2.33
C LEU A 16 -13.43 3.00 2.32
N ALA A 17 -13.89 3.42 1.13
CA ALA A 17 -14.96 4.39 0.99
C ALA A 17 -16.29 3.90 1.59
N VAL A 18 -16.66 2.63 1.35
CA VAL A 18 -17.86 2.01 1.95
C VAL A 18 -17.75 1.97 3.48
N LEU A 19 -16.57 1.68 4.01
CA LEU A 19 -16.30 1.64 5.45
C LEU A 19 -16.11 3.03 6.08
N ARG A 20 -16.15 4.11 5.28
CA ARG A 20 -15.87 5.49 5.70
C ARG A 20 -14.50 5.66 6.37
N ILE A 21 -13.51 4.87 5.94
CA ILE A 21 -12.14 4.97 6.41
C ILE A 21 -11.40 5.93 5.48
N PRO A 22 -11.02 7.13 5.94
CA PRO A 22 -10.33 8.10 5.09
C PRO A 22 -8.91 7.63 4.81
N ILE A 23 -8.49 7.76 3.55
CA ILE A 23 -7.11 7.53 3.14
C ILE A 23 -6.33 8.82 3.36
N THR A 24 -5.34 8.79 4.27
CA THR A 24 -4.51 9.97 4.61
C THR A 24 -3.25 10.08 3.77
N GLY A 25 -2.88 9.02 3.02
CA GLY A 25 -1.75 8.99 2.10
C GLY A 25 -1.74 7.68 1.32
N GLU A 26 -1.24 7.71 0.07
CA GLU A 26 -1.13 6.55 -0.81
C GLU A 26 0.21 6.52 -1.52
N GLU A 27 0.94 5.40 -1.43
CA GLU A 27 2.10 5.10 -2.27
C GLU A 27 1.83 3.80 -3.03
N VAL A 28 1.21 3.92 -4.21
CA VAL A 28 0.73 2.78 -5.01
C VAL A 28 1.27 2.81 -6.44
N GLY A 29 1.31 1.65 -7.11
CA GLY A 29 1.84 1.51 -8.47
C GLY A 29 3.36 1.34 -8.52
N GLY A 30 3.99 1.73 -9.63
CA GLY A 30 5.42 1.52 -9.88
C GLY A 30 5.73 0.17 -10.54
N SER A 31 6.98 0.01 -11.00
CA SER A 31 7.45 -1.14 -11.77
C SER A 31 8.25 -2.15 -10.94
N VAL A 32 8.53 -1.84 -9.67
CA VAL A 32 9.36 -2.65 -8.76
C VAL A 32 8.49 -3.20 -7.64
N GLY A 33 8.64 -4.49 -7.33
CA GLY A 33 7.97 -5.13 -6.21
C GLY A 33 8.35 -4.46 -4.88
N ARG A 34 7.36 -4.29 -4.00
CA ARG A 34 7.56 -3.80 -2.63
C ARG A 34 7.02 -4.82 -1.63
N THR A 35 7.68 -4.95 -0.49
CA THR A 35 7.24 -5.71 0.68
C THR A 35 6.73 -4.73 1.73
N MET A 36 5.48 -4.88 2.16
CA MET A 36 4.90 -4.09 3.26
C MET A 36 4.78 -4.96 4.51
N LYS A 37 5.24 -4.45 5.66
CA LYS A 37 5.06 -5.06 6.98
C LYS A 37 4.19 -4.13 7.85
N LEU A 38 3.09 -4.65 8.39
CA LEU A 38 2.21 -3.93 9.31
C LEU A 38 2.35 -4.50 10.72
N PHE A 39 2.84 -3.69 11.66
CA PHE A 39 2.93 -4.04 13.08
C PHE A 39 1.70 -3.49 13.82
N VAL A 40 0.63 -4.30 13.85
CA VAL A 40 -0.69 -3.91 14.38
C VAL A 40 -0.63 -3.35 15.80
N GLN A 41 0.23 -3.90 16.65
CA GLN A 41 0.38 -3.46 18.04
C GLN A 41 0.78 -1.98 18.18
N HIS A 42 1.53 -1.44 17.22
CA HIS A 42 2.09 -0.09 17.28
C HIS A 42 1.57 0.82 16.16
N GLY A 43 0.75 0.30 15.24
CA GLY A 43 0.32 1.02 14.04
C GLY A 43 1.46 1.32 13.05
N LYS A 44 2.61 0.66 13.19
CA LYS A 44 3.80 0.92 12.37
C LYS A 44 3.73 0.19 11.04
N VAL A 45 4.04 0.90 9.95
CA VAL A 45 4.11 0.36 8.59
C VAL A 45 5.55 0.50 8.10
N VAL A 46 6.13 -0.58 7.58
CA VAL A 46 7.46 -0.58 6.96
C VAL A 46 7.32 -1.02 5.51
N ILE A 47 7.90 -0.25 4.59
CA ILE A 47 7.88 -0.52 3.15
C ILE A 47 9.32 -0.75 2.69
N ALA A 48 9.60 -1.92 2.13
CA ALA A 48 10.88 -2.26 1.53
C ALA A 48 10.69 -2.47 0.03
N THR A 49 11.55 -1.88 -0.80
CA THR A 49 11.52 -2.09 -2.26
C THR A 49 12.56 -3.14 -2.63
N VAL A 50 12.26 -4.03 -3.58
CA VAL A 50 13.23 -5.01 -4.07
C VAL A 50 14.48 -4.28 -4.58
N GLY A 51 15.62 -4.48 -3.91
CA GLY A 51 16.91 -3.87 -4.26
C GLY A 51 17.25 -2.54 -3.56
N ALA A 52 16.41 -2.04 -2.63
CA ALA A 52 16.70 -0.85 -1.83
C ALA A 52 16.70 -1.15 -0.32
N GLU A 53 17.61 -0.52 0.44
CA GLU A 53 17.67 -0.64 1.90
C GLU A 53 16.38 -0.16 2.58
N GLU A 54 15.93 -0.84 3.64
CA GLU A 54 14.70 -0.53 4.38
C GLU A 54 14.73 0.94 4.87
N ARG A 55 13.79 1.78 4.41
CA ARG A 55 13.60 3.14 4.94
C ARG A 55 12.39 3.15 5.88
N GLU A 56 12.65 3.62 7.10
CA GLU A 56 11.63 3.91 8.10
C GLU A 56 11.16 5.36 7.92
N SER A 57 9.85 5.60 7.97
CA SER A 57 9.23 6.93 7.91
C SER A 57 8.40 7.19 9.16
#